data_AF-A0A0J1K1L3-F1
#
_entry.id   AF-A0A0J1K1L3-F1
#
_cell.length_a   1.000
_cell.length_b   1.000
_cell.length_c   1.000
_cell.angle_alpha   90.00
_cell.angle_beta   90.00
_cell.angle_gamma   90.00
#
_symmetry.space_group_name_H-M   'P 1'
#
loop_
_entity.id
_entity.type
_entity.pdbx_description
1 polymer ?
#
loop_
_entity_poly.entity_id
_entity_poly.type
_entity_poly.pdbx_seq_one_letter_code
_entity_poly.pdbx_strand_id
1 'polypeptide(L)'
;MPIAMYYMTGCIVALFLAMVCPWWWISLILIWVALSLGLVAIAYIKNNGMIFHKRSDGRIPWPVRVLFWPFMLGVYLYNRLIRTRSSSPTLQEIEPGLYVAARLTPIDMAALREANIGAVLDVTAEFESLNWSAMDEGIKYLNVPVLDHAYPDFASLLQAIRWIDSQRRQQRRVVVHCALGRGRSVMVIAAYLLARTPGSSLDDIINHIQSVRRYARLNRNQRHALEAAANQKEFGLSKPSAWLIANPVSGGGKWPQYRGEILATLAPHFVLTVRETTETLSATELAKDALNANPDIVIAGGGDGTVNEVATVLVGNQVRFGILPLGTANALCHALWGIRAKLTPVSLACDAIVRGEAHHVDVATCNDRIALLIVAVGFEQQMIEFANRDAKNEQGQVAYLKGFVNAVTQGTPLTLTVRFDDEDEQVLETSSMVIANAAPFSTVLAQGSGAPDINDGKLDVTWIPTSDNLSTHVLSITELVLAGLTSEKLGGLTQHRQVTSLTIHHPEGLNYVIDGELFQDDVLQIAVRPDALQILSPKPEPGDELHL
;
A
#
# COMPACT_ATOMS: atom_id res chain seq x y z
N MET A 1 11.60 20.85 12.55
CA MET A 1 10.74 22.03 12.75
C MET A 1 11.25 23.36 12.15
N PRO A 2 12.55 23.75 12.20
CA PRO A 2 12.92 25.11 11.75
C PRO A 2 12.69 25.36 10.24
N ILE A 3 12.84 24.33 9.39
CA ILE A 3 12.74 24.48 7.93
C ILE A 3 11.30 24.67 7.46
N ALA A 4 10.35 23.91 8.01
CA ALA A 4 8.93 24.10 7.73
C ALA A 4 8.49 25.53 8.07
N MET A 5 8.98 26.09 9.18
CA MET A 5 8.69 27.47 9.56
C MET A 5 9.22 28.47 8.55
N TYR A 6 10.44 28.32 8.04
CA TYR A 6 10.97 29.23 7.01
C TYR A 6 10.10 29.23 5.74
N TYR A 7 9.66 28.06 5.27
CA TYR A 7 8.77 27.98 4.12
C TYR A 7 7.37 28.54 4.42
N MET A 8 6.85 28.31 5.63
CA MET A 8 5.57 28.86 6.04
C MET A 8 5.60 30.39 6.14
N THR A 9 6.66 30.95 6.72
CA THR A 9 6.88 32.41 6.74
C THR A 9 7.01 32.96 5.32
N GLY A 10 7.78 32.29 4.44
CA GLY A 10 7.89 32.67 3.04
C GLY A 10 6.54 32.69 2.30
N CYS A 11 5.68 31.70 2.57
CA CYS A 11 4.32 31.65 2.06
C CYS A 11 3.48 32.84 2.55
N ILE A 12 3.47 33.12 3.86
CA ILE A 12 2.72 34.25 4.44
C ILE A 12 3.17 35.58 3.85
N VAL A 13 4.50 35.78 3.72
CA VAL A 13 5.07 37.00 3.12
C VAL A 13 4.67 37.11 1.64
N ALA A 14 4.73 36.03 0.88
CA ALA A 14 4.34 36.03 -0.53
C ALA A 14 2.84 36.34 -0.71
N LEU A 15 1.97 35.79 0.14
CA LEU A 15 0.53 36.12 0.14
C LEU A 15 0.29 37.60 0.48
N PHE A 16 0.98 38.13 1.50
CA PHE A 16 0.87 39.53 1.87
C PHE A 16 1.30 40.45 0.72
N LEU A 17 2.44 40.17 0.10
CA LEU A 17 2.92 40.92 -1.07
C LEU A 17 1.96 40.81 -2.25
N ALA A 18 1.32 39.64 -2.46
CA ALA A 18 0.33 39.46 -3.52
C ALA A 18 -0.92 40.34 -3.32
N MET A 19 -1.36 40.50 -2.06
CA MET A 19 -2.51 41.34 -1.71
C MET A 19 -2.23 42.84 -1.87
N VAL A 20 -1.00 43.27 -1.59
CA VAL A 20 -0.60 44.70 -1.68
C VAL A 20 -0.12 45.08 -3.10
N CYS A 21 0.14 44.10 -3.97
CA CYS A 21 0.66 44.36 -5.30
C CYS A 21 -0.40 44.99 -6.22
N PRO A 22 -0.14 46.18 -6.81
CA PRO A 22 -1.10 46.85 -7.69
C PRO A 22 -1.24 46.18 -9.07
N TRP A 23 -0.33 45.28 -9.45
CA TRP A 23 -0.32 44.62 -10.75
C TRP A 23 -0.81 43.18 -10.65
N TRP A 24 -1.95 42.89 -11.28
CA TRP A 24 -2.62 41.58 -11.21
C TRP A 24 -1.73 40.40 -11.63
N TRP A 25 -0.89 40.56 -12.65
CA TRP A 25 -0.01 39.49 -13.14
C TRP A 25 1.16 39.19 -12.18
N ILE A 26 1.67 40.21 -11.47
CA ILE A 26 2.68 40.00 -10.41
C ILE A 26 2.02 39.33 -9.20
N SER A 27 0.80 39.75 -8.85
CA SER A 27 0.01 39.10 -7.79
C SER A 27 -0.19 37.61 -8.06
N LEU A 28 -0.50 37.21 -9.30
CA LEU A 28 -0.60 35.80 -9.69
C LEU A 28 0.72 35.02 -9.50
N ILE A 29 1.86 35.61 -9.86
CA ILE A 29 3.17 34.98 -9.63
C ILE A 29 3.43 34.81 -8.12
N LEU A 30 3.11 35.80 -7.30
CA LEU A 30 3.28 35.74 -5.85
C LEU A 30 2.35 34.71 -5.19
N ILE A 31 1.11 34.57 -5.67
CA ILE A 31 0.18 33.52 -5.25
C ILE A 31 0.74 32.14 -5.59
N TRP A 32 1.29 31.96 -6.80
CA TRP A 32 1.94 30.71 -7.20
C TRP A 32 3.15 30.37 -6.32
N VAL A 33 3.99 31.36 -6.00
CA VAL A 33 5.09 31.21 -5.03
C VAL A 33 4.56 30.80 -3.66
N ALA A 34 3.53 31.48 -3.16
CA ALA A 34 2.92 31.17 -1.86
C ALA A 34 2.39 29.74 -1.81
N LEU A 35 1.63 29.32 -2.82
CA LEU A 35 1.09 27.96 -2.93
C LEU A 35 2.21 26.92 -2.94
N SER A 36 3.26 27.16 -3.73
CA SER A 36 4.45 26.31 -3.81
C SER A 36 5.12 26.13 -2.44
N LEU A 37 5.40 27.23 -1.74
CA LEU A 37 6.06 27.22 -0.43
C LEU A 37 5.16 26.64 0.66
N GLY A 38 3.84 26.89 0.62
CA GLY A 38 2.87 26.34 1.57
C GLY A 38 2.78 24.82 1.48
N LEU A 39 2.68 24.27 0.26
CA LEU A 39 2.67 22.82 0.05
C LEU A 39 3.99 22.17 0.51
N VAL A 40 5.13 22.81 0.25
CA VAL A 40 6.43 22.36 0.78
C VAL A 40 6.44 22.40 2.31
N ALA A 41 5.95 23.46 2.93
CA ALA A 41 5.88 23.56 4.39
C ALA A 41 5.08 22.40 5.00
N ILE A 42 3.92 22.07 4.41
CA ILE A 42 3.09 20.92 4.81
C ILE A 42 3.87 19.60 4.61
N ALA A 43 4.57 19.44 3.49
CA ALA A 43 5.38 18.25 3.23
C ALA A 43 6.49 18.05 4.28
N TYR A 44 7.15 19.14 4.70
CA TYR A 44 8.15 19.11 5.78
C TYR A 44 7.54 18.83 7.16
N ILE A 45 6.31 19.29 7.42
CA ILE A 45 5.58 18.97 8.66
C ILE A 45 5.21 17.48 8.69
N LYS A 46 4.72 16.94 7.58
CA LYS A 46 4.32 15.53 7.44
C LYS A 46 5.47 14.57 7.12
N ASN A 47 6.70 15.07 6.97
CA ASN A 47 7.86 14.31 6.50
C ASN A 47 7.60 13.52 5.20
N ASN A 48 6.76 14.04 4.31
CA ASN A 48 6.31 13.34 3.11
C ASN A 48 7.09 13.81 1.87
N GLY A 49 8.18 13.10 1.55
CA GLY A 49 8.97 13.35 0.34
C GLY A 49 8.28 12.97 -0.97
N MET A 50 7.15 12.23 -0.92
CA MET A 50 6.44 11.78 -2.12
C MET A 50 5.61 12.87 -2.78
N ILE A 51 5.46 14.05 -2.18
CA ILE A 51 4.71 15.17 -2.77
C ILE A 51 5.24 15.57 -4.16
N PHE A 52 6.54 15.40 -4.39
CA PHE A 52 7.19 15.65 -5.69
C PHE A 52 6.86 14.59 -6.74
N HIS A 53 6.19 13.49 -6.36
CA HIS A 53 5.82 12.36 -7.22
C HIS A 53 6.96 11.92 -8.14
N LYS A 54 8.18 11.94 -7.60
CA LYS A 54 9.38 11.56 -8.32
C LYS A 54 9.28 10.08 -8.67
N ARG A 55 9.28 9.79 -9.96
CA ARG A 55 9.16 8.43 -10.49
C ARG A 55 10.44 7.63 -10.22
N SER A 56 10.37 6.32 -10.41
CA SER A 56 11.51 5.41 -10.26
C SER A 56 12.68 5.73 -11.21
N ASP A 57 12.43 6.39 -12.34
CA ASP A 57 13.44 6.93 -13.27
C ASP A 57 14.03 8.29 -12.81
N GLY A 58 13.54 8.82 -11.70
CA GLY A 58 13.95 10.09 -11.11
C GLY A 58 13.37 11.35 -11.76
N ARG A 59 12.41 11.21 -12.69
CA ARG A 59 11.71 12.36 -13.30
C ARG A 59 10.55 12.82 -12.43
N ILE A 60 10.31 14.14 -12.45
CA ILE A 60 9.14 14.76 -11.81
C ILE A 60 8.10 15.07 -12.89
N PRO A 61 6.82 14.68 -12.73
CA PRO A 61 5.77 14.99 -13.71
C PRO A 61 5.67 16.49 -14.01
N TRP A 62 5.45 16.86 -15.28
CA TRP A 62 5.40 18.26 -15.71
C TRP A 62 4.47 19.15 -14.87
N PRO A 63 3.23 18.74 -14.52
CA PRO A 63 2.34 19.58 -13.69
C PRO A 63 2.93 19.85 -12.30
N VAL A 64 3.51 18.82 -11.69
CA VAL A 64 4.15 18.91 -10.36
C VAL A 64 5.38 19.81 -10.44
N ARG A 65 6.14 19.73 -11.54
CA ARG A 65 7.30 20.58 -11.78
C ARG A 65 6.94 22.06 -11.90
N VAL A 66 5.85 22.38 -12.60
CA VAL A 66 5.33 23.75 -12.67
C VAL A 66 4.90 24.21 -11.28
N LEU A 67 4.17 23.40 -10.53
CA LEU A 67 3.73 23.77 -9.17
C LEU A 67 4.90 24.08 -8.22
N PHE A 68 5.98 23.28 -8.27
CA PHE A 68 7.13 23.41 -7.36
C PHE A 68 8.31 24.22 -7.91
N TRP A 69 8.18 24.84 -9.10
CA TRP A 69 9.28 25.58 -9.72
C TRP A 69 9.86 26.70 -8.84
N PRO A 70 9.05 27.54 -8.15
CA PRO A 70 9.59 28.61 -7.31
C PRO A 70 10.48 28.08 -6.18
N PHE A 71 10.04 27.01 -5.52
CA PHE A 71 10.81 26.32 -4.50
C PHE A 71 12.10 25.72 -5.09
N MET A 72 11.99 24.99 -6.19
CA MET A 72 13.11 24.36 -6.89
C MET A 72 14.21 25.34 -7.26
N LEU A 73 13.83 26.53 -7.75
CA LEU A 73 14.77 27.60 -8.09
C LEU A 73 15.55 28.07 -6.86
N GLY A 74 14.86 28.32 -5.74
CA GLY A 74 15.51 28.74 -4.49
C GLY A 74 16.52 27.70 -4.00
N VAL A 75 16.13 26.43 -4.01
CA VAL A 75 17.01 25.32 -3.58
C VAL A 75 18.19 25.14 -4.55
N TYR A 76 17.97 25.32 -5.87
CA TYR A 76 19.04 25.29 -6.86
C TYR A 76 20.08 26.39 -6.62
N LEU A 77 19.64 27.63 -6.37
CA LEU A 77 20.51 28.76 -6.07
C LEU A 77 21.29 28.55 -4.76
N TYR A 78 20.61 28.11 -3.70
CA TYR A 78 21.23 27.80 -2.41
C TYR A 78 22.35 26.76 -2.54
N ASN A 79 22.08 25.65 -3.23
CA ASN A 79 23.07 24.59 -3.44
C ASN A 79 24.24 25.05 -4.31
N ARG A 80 23.99 25.85 -5.35
CA ARG A 80 25.05 26.42 -6.18
C ARG A 80 25.98 27.33 -5.37
N LEU A 81 25.42 28.18 -4.50
CA LEU A 81 26.19 29.07 -3.62
C LEU A 81 27.02 28.31 -2.57
N ILE A 82 26.48 27.22 -2.00
CA ILE A 82 27.23 26.41 -1.04
C ILE A 82 28.31 25.59 -1.74
N ARG A 83 28.05 25.12 -2.95
CA ARG A 83 29.02 24.37 -3.75
C ARG A 83 30.24 25.22 -4.11
N THR A 84 30.07 26.49 -4.47
CA THR A 84 31.20 27.39 -4.74
C THR A 84 32.01 27.74 -3.49
N ARG A 85 31.41 27.63 -2.30
CA ARG A 85 32.08 27.86 -1.01
C ARG A 85 32.71 26.59 -0.41
N SER A 86 32.41 25.41 -0.92
CA SER A 86 32.86 24.12 -0.38
C SER A 86 33.92 23.52 -1.30
N SER A 87 35.20 23.57 -0.90
CA SER A 87 36.34 23.09 -1.70
C SER A 87 36.52 21.56 -1.75
N SER A 88 35.49 20.77 -1.42
CA SER A 88 35.62 19.31 -1.35
C SER A 88 35.27 18.63 -2.68
N PRO A 89 36.00 17.57 -3.08
CA PRO A 89 35.69 16.82 -4.28
C PRO A 89 34.25 16.27 -4.24
N THR A 90 33.54 16.40 -5.37
CA THR A 90 32.12 16.01 -5.48
C THR A 90 31.95 14.53 -5.16
N LEU A 91 32.84 13.69 -5.70
CA LEU A 91 32.83 12.22 -5.60
C LEU A 91 34.02 11.77 -4.75
N GLN A 92 33.76 10.93 -3.74
CA GLN A 92 34.80 10.37 -2.88
C GLN A 92 34.55 8.90 -2.62
N GLU A 93 35.59 8.08 -2.76
CA GLU A 93 35.53 6.63 -2.54
C GLU A 93 35.74 6.31 -1.06
N ILE A 94 34.70 5.79 -0.40
CA ILE A 94 34.77 5.41 1.02
C ILE A 94 35.43 4.03 1.16
N GLU A 95 35.02 3.09 0.31
CA GLU A 95 35.59 1.76 0.17
C GLU A 95 35.74 1.43 -1.31
N PRO A 96 36.57 0.43 -1.69
CA PRO A 96 36.68 -0.04 -3.06
C PRO A 96 35.30 -0.25 -3.73
N GLY A 97 35.01 0.58 -4.73
CA GLY A 97 33.76 0.56 -5.50
C GLY A 97 32.52 1.14 -4.80
N LEU A 98 32.67 1.84 -3.68
CA LEU A 98 31.58 2.50 -2.95
C LEU A 98 31.88 3.98 -2.71
N TYR A 99 31.08 4.85 -3.32
CA TYR A 99 31.32 6.28 -3.36
C TYR A 99 30.21 7.07 -2.68
N VAL A 100 30.59 8.19 -2.04
CA VAL A 100 29.66 9.21 -1.57
C VAL A 100 29.84 10.47 -2.40
N ALA A 101 28.72 11.07 -2.80
CA ALA A 101 28.73 12.34 -3.49
C ALA A 101 27.73 13.37 -2.95
N ALA A 102 28.03 14.65 -3.23
CA ALA A 102 27.01 15.69 -3.24
C ALA A 102 26.15 15.55 -4.51
N ARG A 103 25.14 16.41 -4.67
CA ARG A 103 24.21 16.32 -5.81
C ARG A 103 24.98 16.31 -7.14
N LEU A 104 24.76 15.25 -7.91
CA LEU A 104 25.35 15.06 -9.22
C LEU A 104 24.69 16.01 -10.23
N THR A 105 25.51 16.73 -11.01
CA THR A 105 25.06 17.59 -12.12
C THR A 105 25.74 17.16 -13.42
N PRO A 106 25.32 17.67 -14.60
CA PRO A 106 25.91 17.24 -15.87
C PRO A 106 27.43 17.44 -15.96
N ILE A 107 27.97 18.36 -15.16
CA ILE A 107 29.41 18.63 -15.03
C ILE A 107 30.15 17.45 -14.40
N ASP A 108 29.50 16.71 -13.52
CA ASP A 108 30.10 15.61 -12.76
C ASP A 108 30.17 14.29 -13.57
N MET A 109 29.62 14.26 -14.80
CA MET A 109 29.59 13.06 -15.66
C MET A 109 30.97 12.53 -16.03
N ALA A 110 31.94 13.42 -16.26
CA ALA A 110 33.32 13.01 -16.57
C ALA A 110 33.94 12.22 -15.40
N ALA A 111 33.75 12.70 -14.17
CA ALA A 111 34.25 12.04 -12.97
C ALA A 111 33.58 10.69 -12.72
N LEU A 112 32.29 10.55 -13.03
CA LEU A 112 31.57 9.27 -12.90
C LEU A 112 32.07 8.23 -13.92
N ARG A 113 32.35 8.65 -15.15
CA ARG A 113 32.91 7.77 -16.20
C ARG A 113 34.34 7.34 -15.86
N GLU A 114 35.18 8.27 -15.40
CA GLU A 114 36.54 7.98 -14.95
C GLU A 114 36.54 7.00 -13.77
N ALA A 115 35.61 7.16 -12.83
CA ALA A 115 35.44 6.24 -11.71
C ALA A 115 34.73 4.92 -12.10
N ASN A 116 34.31 4.74 -13.35
CA ASN A 116 33.58 3.58 -13.88
C ASN A 116 32.34 3.22 -13.04
N ILE A 117 31.52 4.23 -12.73
CA ILE A 117 30.31 4.06 -11.93
C ILE A 117 29.23 3.32 -12.73
N GLY A 118 28.80 2.17 -12.21
CA GLY A 118 27.75 1.35 -12.82
C GLY A 118 26.39 1.46 -12.14
N ALA A 119 26.30 2.12 -10.98
CA ALA A 119 25.04 2.29 -10.26
C ALA A 119 24.99 3.58 -9.42
N VAL A 120 23.84 4.24 -9.40
CA VAL A 120 23.58 5.51 -8.71
C VAL A 120 22.37 5.35 -7.78
N LEU A 121 22.56 5.65 -6.50
CA LEU A 121 21.50 5.78 -5.51
C LEU A 121 21.29 7.25 -5.14
N ASP A 122 20.11 7.77 -5.46
CA ASP A 122 19.71 9.14 -5.20
C ASP A 122 18.77 9.22 -3.98
N VAL A 123 19.22 9.89 -2.90
CA VAL A 123 18.44 10.06 -1.67
C VAL A 123 17.65 11.38 -1.64
N THR A 124 17.49 12.06 -2.79
CA THR A 124 16.80 13.35 -2.88
C THR A 124 15.38 13.20 -3.40
N ALA A 125 14.44 13.88 -2.72
CA ALA A 125 13.07 14.02 -3.16
C ALA A 125 12.88 15.22 -4.10
N GLU A 126 13.63 16.29 -3.85
CA GLU A 126 13.37 17.60 -4.45
C GLU A 126 13.85 17.69 -5.89
N PHE A 127 14.90 16.97 -6.25
CA PHE A 127 15.60 17.17 -7.51
C PHE A 127 15.27 16.10 -8.51
N GLU A 128 15.10 16.48 -9.78
CA GLU A 128 15.13 15.52 -10.88
C GLU A 128 16.50 14.83 -10.92
N SER A 129 16.47 13.56 -11.30
CA SER A 129 17.67 12.86 -11.75
C SER A 129 18.32 13.62 -12.92
N LEU A 130 19.60 13.36 -13.13
CA LEU A 130 20.26 13.79 -14.36
C LEU A 130 19.46 13.28 -15.56
N ASN A 131 19.08 14.17 -16.49
CA ASN A 131 18.44 13.78 -17.74
C ASN A 131 19.44 13.00 -18.61
N TRP A 132 19.53 11.68 -18.39
CA TRP A 132 20.32 10.72 -19.18
C TRP A 132 19.64 10.42 -20.52
N SER A 133 19.33 11.43 -21.33
CA SER A 133 18.85 11.21 -22.70
C SER A 133 19.88 10.35 -23.46
N ALA A 134 19.72 9.03 -23.69
CA ALA A 134 18.60 8.13 -23.44
C ALA A 134 19.16 6.72 -23.07
N MET A 135 19.15 6.28 -21.80
CA MET A 135 19.39 4.88 -21.37
C MET A 135 20.52 4.04 -22.05
N ASP A 136 21.59 4.66 -22.59
CA ASP A 136 22.62 3.96 -23.38
C ASP A 136 23.91 3.60 -22.61
N GLU A 137 24.08 4.07 -21.35
CA GLU A 137 25.30 3.82 -20.56
C GLU A 137 25.18 2.69 -19.52
N GLY A 138 24.07 1.95 -19.47
CA GLY A 138 23.94 0.76 -18.60
C GLY A 138 23.98 1.01 -17.08
N ILE A 139 23.99 2.27 -16.64
CA ILE A 139 24.02 2.64 -15.22
C ILE A 139 22.67 2.31 -14.57
N LYS A 140 22.68 1.56 -13.47
CA LYS A 140 21.47 1.26 -12.68
C LYS A 140 21.14 2.42 -11.74
N TYR A 141 19.87 2.79 -11.65
CA TYR A 141 19.41 3.91 -10.84
C TYR A 141 18.38 3.46 -9.80
N LEU A 142 18.50 3.96 -8.58
CA LEU A 142 17.50 3.84 -7.53
C LEU A 142 17.29 5.20 -6.87
N ASN A 143 16.03 5.61 -6.70
CA ASN A 143 15.69 6.78 -5.90
C ASN A 143 15.03 6.35 -4.58
N VAL A 144 15.52 6.92 -3.49
CA VAL A 144 14.91 6.84 -2.16
C VAL A 144 14.55 8.27 -1.76
N PRO A 145 13.33 8.74 -2.05
CA PRO A 145 12.99 10.16 -1.95
C PRO A 145 12.88 10.60 -0.49
N VAL A 146 13.88 11.33 -0.01
CA VAL A 146 13.89 11.90 1.34
C VAL A 146 14.03 13.41 1.23
N LEU A 147 13.23 14.16 2.00
CA LEU A 147 13.35 15.62 2.09
C LEU A 147 14.68 16.04 2.75
N ASP A 148 15.14 17.25 2.47
CA ASP A 148 16.34 17.76 3.11
C ASP A 148 16.18 17.85 4.62
N HIS A 149 17.26 17.57 5.35
CA HIS A 149 17.28 17.43 6.82
C HIS A 149 16.39 16.33 7.43
N ALA A 150 15.57 15.64 6.64
CA ALA A 150 14.93 14.39 7.01
C ALA A 150 15.87 13.19 6.80
N TYR A 151 15.38 12.00 7.09
CA TYR A 151 16.08 10.74 6.88
C TYR A 151 15.11 9.65 6.40
N PRO A 152 15.61 8.64 5.65
CA PRO A 152 14.77 7.54 5.21
C PRO A 152 14.24 6.77 6.41
N ASP A 153 12.97 6.33 6.34
CA ASP A 153 12.44 5.35 7.29
C ASP A 153 13.19 4.01 7.17
N PHE A 154 12.93 3.11 8.12
CA PHE A 154 13.67 1.86 8.20
C PHE A 154 13.50 0.98 6.94
N ALA A 155 12.28 0.88 6.42
CA ALA A 155 11.99 0.15 5.19
C ALA A 155 12.78 0.70 3.99
N SER A 156 12.73 2.03 3.78
CA SER A 156 13.45 2.72 2.71
C SER A 156 14.97 2.60 2.86
N LEU A 157 15.47 2.63 4.09
CA LEU A 157 16.89 2.44 4.39
C LEU A 157 17.33 1.01 4.07
N LEU A 158 16.55 0.01 4.49
CA LEU A 158 16.81 -1.40 4.23
C LEU A 158 16.79 -1.69 2.72
N GLN A 159 15.83 -1.09 2.01
CA GLN A 159 15.76 -1.11 0.54
C GLN A 159 17.05 -0.56 -0.08
N ALA A 160 17.53 0.60 0.39
CA ALA A 160 18.73 1.24 -0.10
C ALA A 160 19.97 0.35 0.08
N ILE A 161 20.20 -0.19 1.29
CA ILE A 161 21.41 -0.97 1.58
C ILE A 161 21.43 -2.32 0.87
N ARG A 162 20.27 -2.99 0.73
CA ARG A 162 20.14 -4.24 -0.03
C ARG A 162 20.39 -4.03 -1.52
N TRP A 163 19.91 -2.90 -2.06
CA TRP A 163 20.18 -2.54 -3.44
C TRP A 163 21.67 -2.26 -3.65
N ILE A 164 22.33 -1.50 -2.76
CA ILE A 164 23.78 -1.28 -2.80
C ILE A 164 24.52 -2.62 -2.81
N ASP A 165 24.17 -3.54 -1.91
CA ASP A 165 24.80 -4.86 -1.82
C ASP A 165 24.63 -5.65 -3.12
N SER A 166 23.41 -5.68 -3.66
CA SER A 166 23.10 -6.37 -4.92
C SER A 166 23.92 -5.83 -6.09
N GLN A 167 24.12 -4.51 -6.17
CA GLN A 167 24.92 -3.90 -7.25
C GLN A 167 26.41 -4.23 -7.07
N ARG A 168 26.93 -4.17 -5.84
CA ARG A 168 28.34 -4.51 -5.55
C ARG A 168 28.65 -6.00 -5.80
N ARG A 169 27.73 -6.92 -5.47
CA ARG A 169 27.88 -8.35 -5.80
C ARG A 169 27.98 -8.59 -7.30
N GLN A 170 27.31 -7.76 -8.10
CA GLN A 170 27.42 -7.76 -9.57
C GLN A 170 28.66 -6.99 -10.07
N GLN A 171 29.64 -6.74 -9.21
CA GLN A 171 30.89 -6.02 -9.50
C GLN A 171 30.68 -4.59 -10.03
N ARG A 172 29.51 -3.98 -9.76
CA ARG A 172 29.28 -2.56 -10.11
C ARG A 172 29.82 -1.66 -9.02
N ARG A 173 30.42 -0.55 -9.45
CA ARG A 173 30.79 0.57 -8.57
C ARG A 173 29.56 1.44 -8.32
N VAL A 174 29.26 1.70 -7.05
CA VAL A 174 28.02 2.35 -6.60
C VAL A 174 28.34 3.73 -6.04
N VAL A 175 27.60 4.75 -6.47
CA VAL A 175 27.61 6.08 -5.85
C VAL A 175 26.30 6.35 -5.13
N VAL A 176 26.39 6.83 -3.89
CA VAL A 176 25.25 7.29 -3.08
C VAL A 176 25.34 8.80 -2.92
N HIS A 177 24.31 9.54 -3.34
CA HIS A 177 24.31 10.99 -3.23
C HIS A 177 23.05 11.55 -2.57
N CYS A 178 23.20 12.74 -2.00
CA CYS A 178 22.09 13.59 -1.57
C CYS A 178 22.36 15.04 -2.00
N ALA A 179 21.73 16.06 -1.41
CA ALA A 179 21.99 17.45 -1.77
C ALA A 179 23.47 17.87 -1.57
N LEU A 180 23.97 17.75 -0.33
CA LEU A 180 25.34 18.14 0.04
C LEU A 180 26.29 16.95 0.25
N GLY A 181 25.76 15.73 0.27
CA GLY A 181 26.54 14.51 0.53
C GLY A 181 27.08 14.42 1.96
N ARG A 182 26.36 14.95 2.96
CA ARG A 182 26.85 15.05 4.36
C ARG A 182 26.04 14.28 5.40
N GLY A 183 24.72 14.18 5.20
CA GLY A 183 23.78 13.58 6.16
C GLY A 183 23.08 12.34 5.60
N ARG A 184 22.05 12.52 4.78
CA ARG A 184 21.21 11.44 4.21
C ARG A 184 22.02 10.32 3.51
N SER A 185 22.92 10.68 2.57
CA SER A 185 23.76 9.70 1.89
C SER A 185 24.75 9.02 2.82
N VAL A 186 25.29 9.74 3.80
CA VAL A 186 26.19 9.21 4.83
C VAL A 186 25.44 8.21 5.72
N MET A 187 24.19 8.48 6.07
CA MET A 187 23.34 7.56 6.83
C MET A 187 23.13 6.24 6.08
N VAL A 188 22.83 6.30 4.78
CA VAL A 188 22.66 5.10 3.94
C VAL A 188 23.96 4.28 3.88
N ILE A 189 25.10 4.93 3.69
CA ILE A 189 26.40 4.25 3.66
C ILE A 189 26.74 3.66 5.03
N ALA A 190 26.52 4.40 6.12
CA ALA A 190 26.76 3.92 7.47
C ALA A 190 25.91 2.69 7.78
N ALA A 191 24.63 2.71 7.41
CA ALA A 191 23.74 1.55 7.54
C ALA A 191 24.24 0.35 6.73
N TYR A 192 24.69 0.57 5.49
CA TYR A 192 25.21 -0.50 4.64
C TYR A 192 26.49 -1.13 5.22
N LEU A 193 27.40 -0.30 5.75
CA LEU A 193 28.63 -0.80 6.37
C LEU A 193 28.31 -1.57 7.67
N LEU A 194 27.44 -1.03 8.53
CA LEU A 194 26.96 -1.73 9.73
C LEU A 194 26.35 -3.10 9.42
N ALA A 195 25.55 -3.18 8.34
CA ALA A 195 24.95 -4.42 7.89
C ALA A 195 25.97 -5.47 7.44
N ARG A 196 27.13 -5.03 6.91
CA ARG A 196 28.17 -5.90 6.37
C ARG A 196 29.21 -6.33 7.40
N THR A 197 29.41 -5.53 8.46
CA THR A 197 30.37 -5.82 9.54
C THR A 197 29.66 -5.98 10.89
N PRO A 198 29.09 -7.18 11.17
CA PRO A 198 28.46 -7.45 12.46
C PRO A 198 29.44 -7.22 13.61
N GLY A 199 29.04 -6.43 14.61
CA GLY A 199 29.84 -6.14 15.81
C GLY A 199 30.65 -4.84 15.76
N SER A 200 30.70 -4.13 14.62
CA SER A 200 31.27 -2.78 14.58
C SER A 200 30.35 -1.76 15.25
N SER A 201 30.93 -0.80 15.99
CA SER A 201 30.14 0.31 16.54
C SER A 201 29.80 1.34 15.47
N LEU A 202 28.67 2.06 15.62
CA LEU A 202 28.31 3.14 14.71
C LEU A 202 29.39 4.25 14.70
N ASP A 203 30.04 4.51 15.83
CA ASP A 203 31.11 5.51 15.92
C ASP A 203 32.31 5.12 15.07
N ASP A 204 32.71 3.83 15.05
CA ASP A 204 33.81 3.34 14.21
C ASP A 204 33.51 3.53 12.72
N ILE A 205 32.28 3.20 12.30
CA ILE A 205 31.82 3.38 10.91
C ILE A 205 31.82 4.85 10.51
N ILE A 206 31.33 5.74 11.38
CA ILE A 206 31.31 7.19 11.08
C ILE A 206 32.72 7.76 11.05
N ASN A 207 33.61 7.35 11.96
CA ASN A 207 35.02 7.76 11.95
C ASN A 207 35.71 7.30 10.67
N HIS A 208 35.43 6.09 10.20
CA HIS A 208 35.95 5.59 8.92
C HIS A 208 35.46 6.44 7.75
N ILE A 209 34.16 6.75 7.65
CA ILE A 209 33.63 7.63 6.59
C ILE A 209 34.24 9.03 6.69
N GLN A 210 34.40 9.59 7.89
CA GLN A 210 34.98 10.91 8.13
C GLN A 210 36.46 11.00 7.77
N SER A 211 37.21 9.89 7.84
CA SER A 211 38.61 9.83 7.43
C SER A 211 38.80 10.17 5.94
N VAL A 212 37.80 9.83 5.11
CA VAL A 212 37.77 10.17 3.68
C VAL A 212 36.99 11.46 3.44
N ARG A 213 35.83 11.63 4.08
CA ARG A 213 34.90 12.74 3.90
C ARG A 213 34.70 13.49 5.21
N ARG A 214 35.61 14.41 5.52
CA ARG A 214 35.67 15.18 6.78
C ARG A 214 34.35 15.83 7.23
N TYR A 215 33.47 16.20 6.30
CA TYR A 215 32.19 16.88 6.59
C TYR A 215 31.00 15.92 6.74
N ALA A 216 31.22 14.61 6.69
CA ALA A 216 30.19 13.60 6.94
C ALA A 216 29.74 13.65 8.40
N ARG A 217 28.46 13.92 8.65
CA ARG A 217 27.92 14.01 10.01
C ARG A 217 26.45 13.64 10.03
N LEU A 218 26.11 12.70 10.92
CA LEU A 218 24.72 12.38 11.23
C LEU A 218 24.16 13.37 12.25
N ASN A 219 22.89 13.73 12.08
CA ASN A 219 22.15 14.44 13.12
C ASN A 219 21.71 13.46 14.24
N ARG A 220 21.20 14.00 15.36
CA ARG A 220 20.81 13.18 16.53
C ARG A 220 19.75 12.12 16.19
N ASN A 221 18.77 12.48 15.37
CA ASN A 221 17.67 11.59 15.01
C ASN A 221 18.14 10.46 14.07
N GLN A 222 18.99 10.79 13.08
CA GLN A 222 19.62 9.82 12.18
C GLN A 222 20.47 8.81 12.95
N ARG A 223 21.27 9.31 13.92
CA ARG A 223 22.10 8.46 14.78
C ARG A 223 21.23 7.50 15.60
N HIS A 224 20.23 8.02 16.30
CA HIS A 224 19.32 7.21 17.11
C HIS A 224 18.58 6.15 16.27
N ALA A 225 18.10 6.51 15.09
CA ALA A 225 17.43 5.57 14.17
C ALA A 225 18.37 4.43 13.72
N LEU A 226 19.63 4.73 13.40
CA LEU A 226 20.61 3.70 13.04
C LEU A 226 20.99 2.79 14.21
N GLU A 227 21.18 3.36 15.41
CA GLU A 227 21.50 2.59 16.61
C GLU A 227 20.35 1.65 16.99
N ALA A 228 19.10 2.13 16.91
CA ALA A 228 17.91 1.30 17.14
C ALA A 228 17.85 0.11 16.16
N ALA A 229 18.01 0.38 14.86
CA ALA A 229 18.01 -0.65 13.82
C ALA A 229 19.17 -1.66 13.96
N ALA A 230 20.36 -1.18 14.36
CA ALA A 230 21.52 -2.04 14.58
C ALA A 230 21.30 -3.02 15.74
N ASN A 231 20.73 -2.52 16.84
CA ASN A 231 20.48 -3.31 18.05
C ASN A 231 19.43 -4.41 17.84
N GLN A 232 18.45 -4.16 16.98
CA GLN A 232 17.39 -5.12 16.65
C GLN A 232 17.83 -6.17 15.60
N LYS A 233 19.10 -6.14 15.13
CA LYS A 233 19.65 -7.01 14.06
C LYS A 233 18.85 -6.96 12.75
N GLU A 234 18.15 -5.87 12.47
CA GLU A 234 17.25 -5.79 11.32
C GLU A 234 17.98 -5.50 9.99
N PHE A 235 19.29 -5.21 10.04
CA PHE A 235 20.13 -4.98 8.86
C PHE A 235 20.49 -6.28 8.11
N GLY A 236 19.49 -6.94 7.52
CA GLY A 236 19.71 -8.10 6.64
C GLY A 236 20.05 -7.68 5.21
N LEU A 237 21.26 -7.99 4.73
CA LEU A 237 21.68 -7.76 3.34
C LEU A 237 21.11 -8.80 2.34
N SER A 238 20.65 -9.96 2.82
CA SER A 238 19.93 -10.92 1.99
C SER A 238 18.58 -10.35 1.58
N LYS A 239 18.26 -10.49 0.29
CA LYS A 239 16.92 -10.21 -0.19
C LYS A 239 15.96 -11.23 0.42
N PRO A 240 14.80 -10.81 0.94
CA PRO A 240 13.76 -11.74 1.36
C PRO A 240 13.30 -12.58 0.16
N SER A 241 13.02 -13.84 0.42
CA SER A 241 12.43 -14.76 -0.51
C SER A 241 10.94 -14.45 -0.67
N ALA A 242 10.46 -14.39 -1.91
CA ALA A 242 9.05 -14.14 -2.17
C ALA A 242 8.54 -15.07 -3.27
N TRP A 243 7.39 -15.69 -3.01
CA TRP A 243 6.69 -16.53 -3.98
C TRP A 243 5.51 -15.78 -4.56
N LEU A 244 5.55 -15.53 -5.87
CA LEU A 244 4.47 -14.89 -6.61
C LEU A 244 3.65 -15.96 -7.34
N ILE A 245 2.41 -16.15 -6.91
CA ILE A 245 1.43 -17.05 -7.50
C ILE A 245 0.49 -16.21 -8.34
N ALA A 246 0.60 -16.30 -9.66
CA ALA A 246 -0.20 -15.48 -10.58
C ALA A 246 -1.23 -16.33 -11.34
N ASN A 247 -2.43 -15.80 -11.53
CA ASN A 247 -3.46 -16.38 -12.39
C ASN A 247 -3.45 -15.68 -13.76
N PRO A 248 -2.95 -16.32 -14.84
CA PRO A 248 -2.78 -15.68 -16.14
C PRO A 248 -4.08 -15.20 -16.79
N VAL A 249 -5.21 -15.84 -16.51
CA VAL A 249 -6.51 -15.52 -17.14
C VAL A 249 -7.34 -14.50 -16.35
N SER A 250 -6.91 -14.14 -15.13
CA SER A 250 -7.66 -13.22 -14.28
C SER A 250 -7.77 -11.81 -14.86
N GLY A 251 -8.92 -11.17 -14.61
CA GLY A 251 -9.19 -9.78 -14.99
C GLY A 251 -9.11 -9.48 -16.49
N GLY A 252 -9.33 -10.49 -17.35
CA GLY A 252 -9.19 -10.34 -18.80
C GLY A 252 -7.75 -10.45 -19.30
N GLY A 253 -6.90 -11.22 -18.60
CA GLY A 253 -5.50 -11.40 -18.97
C GLY A 253 -4.61 -10.22 -18.56
N LYS A 254 -4.85 -9.61 -17.40
CA LYS A 254 -4.03 -8.51 -16.87
C LYS A 254 -2.62 -8.96 -16.49
N TRP A 255 -2.46 -10.19 -15.99
CA TRP A 255 -1.14 -10.69 -15.59
C TRP A 255 -0.09 -10.58 -16.72
N PRO A 256 -0.31 -11.14 -17.94
CA PRO A 256 0.62 -10.96 -19.05
C PRO A 256 0.97 -9.49 -19.37
N GLN A 257 0.03 -8.57 -19.20
CA GLN A 257 0.22 -7.14 -19.47
C GLN A 257 1.14 -6.48 -18.43
N TYR A 258 0.93 -6.78 -17.15
CA TYR A 258 1.66 -6.14 -16.05
C TYR A 258 2.90 -6.92 -15.58
N ARG A 259 3.08 -8.18 -16.00
CA ARG A 259 4.18 -9.06 -15.55
C ARG A 259 5.54 -8.39 -15.68
N GLY A 260 5.83 -7.71 -16.78
CA GLY A 260 7.10 -7.01 -16.98
C GLY A 260 7.35 -5.92 -15.94
N GLU A 261 6.35 -5.07 -15.68
CA GLU A 261 6.40 -3.99 -14.71
C GLU A 261 6.50 -4.52 -13.27
N ILE A 262 5.70 -5.52 -12.92
CA ILE A 262 5.68 -6.16 -11.61
C ILE A 262 7.06 -6.76 -11.30
N LEU A 263 7.62 -7.54 -12.24
CA LEU A 263 8.93 -8.16 -12.03
C LEU A 263 10.05 -7.12 -12.01
N ALA A 264 9.99 -6.07 -12.84
CA ALA A 264 10.95 -4.98 -12.80
C ALA A 264 10.93 -4.25 -11.45
N THR A 265 9.76 -4.15 -10.82
CA THR A 265 9.59 -3.51 -9.50
C THR A 265 10.01 -4.43 -8.37
N LEU A 266 9.60 -5.70 -8.37
CA LEU A 266 9.79 -6.61 -7.22
C LEU A 266 11.17 -7.33 -7.23
N ALA A 267 11.70 -7.74 -8.38
CA ALA A 267 12.95 -8.53 -8.46
C ALA A 267 14.20 -7.81 -7.87
N PRO A 268 14.31 -6.47 -7.94
CA PRO A 268 15.36 -5.74 -7.23
C PRO A 268 15.33 -5.94 -5.71
N HIS A 269 14.17 -6.23 -5.13
CA HIS A 269 13.96 -6.28 -3.68
C HIS A 269 13.87 -7.69 -3.11
N PHE A 270 13.41 -8.66 -3.92
CA PHE A 270 13.16 -10.03 -3.47
C PHE A 270 13.93 -11.07 -4.28
N VAL A 271 14.20 -12.23 -3.68
CA VAL A 271 14.49 -13.46 -4.42
C VAL A 271 13.14 -14.05 -4.85
N LEU A 272 12.71 -13.71 -6.07
CA LEU A 272 11.39 -14.07 -6.56
C LEU A 272 11.34 -15.46 -7.18
N THR A 273 10.40 -16.26 -6.70
CA THR A 273 9.92 -17.47 -7.37
C THR A 273 8.55 -17.17 -7.94
N VAL A 274 8.41 -17.21 -9.27
CA VAL A 274 7.12 -16.98 -9.94
C VAL A 274 6.52 -18.33 -10.33
N ARG A 275 5.25 -18.52 -10.00
CA ARG A 275 4.43 -19.68 -10.37
C ARG A 275 3.12 -19.18 -10.95
N GLU A 276 2.64 -19.85 -11.98
CA GLU A 276 1.40 -19.48 -12.65
C GLU A 276 0.40 -20.63 -12.50
N THR A 277 -0.86 -20.31 -12.22
CA THR A 277 -1.93 -21.30 -12.21
C THR A 277 -2.21 -21.81 -13.62
N THR A 278 -2.79 -23.00 -13.71
CA THR A 278 -3.27 -23.58 -14.97
C THR A 278 -4.65 -24.22 -14.73
N GLU A 279 -5.30 -24.74 -15.77
CA GLU A 279 -6.57 -25.45 -15.62
C GLU A 279 -6.49 -26.65 -14.65
N THR A 280 -5.30 -27.25 -14.50
CA THR A 280 -5.07 -28.41 -13.63
C THR A 280 -4.28 -28.10 -12.37
N LEU A 281 -3.86 -26.83 -12.18
CA LEU A 281 -3.01 -26.44 -11.05
C LEU A 281 -3.56 -25.17 -10.42
N SER A 282 -4.16 -25.34 -9.25
CA SER A 282 -4.82 -24.27 -8.48
C SER A 282 -3.81 -23.35 -7.78
N ALA A 283 -4.26 -22.16 -7.37
CA ALA A 283 -3.45 -21.28 -6.53
C ALA A 283 -3.28 -21.87 -5.12
N THR A 284 -4.26 -22.64 -4.63
CA THR A 284 -4.15 -23.39 -3.37
C THR A 284 -2.98 -24.39 -3.38
N GLU A 285 -2.81 -25.17 -4.45
CA GLU A 285 -1.68 -26.12 -4.56
C GLU A 285 -0.34 -25.39 -4.60
N LEU A 286 -0.24 -24.33 -5.40
CA LEU A 286 0.95 -23.49 -5.48
C LEU A 286 1.27 -22.79 -4.15
N ALA A 287 0.26 -22.42 -3.36
CA ALA A 287 0.44 -21.83 -2.04
C ALA A 287 0.96 -22.85 -1.03
N LYS A 288 0.52 -24.12 -1.10
CA LYS A 288 1.07 -25.21 -0.28
C LYS A 288 2.54 -25.46 -0.61
N ASP A 289 2.89 -25.49 -1.89
CA ASP A 289 4.29 -25.57 -2.34
C ASP A 289 5.12 -24.39 -1.85
N ALA A 290 4.55 -23.18 -1.89
CA ALA A 290 5.19 -21.99 -1.37
C ALA A 290 5.46 -22.12 0.13
N LEU A 291 4.47 -22.50 0.95
CA LEU A 291 4.68 -22.70 2.40
C LEU A 291 5.77 -23.72 2.70
N ASN A 292 5.83 -24.84 1.97
CA ASN A 292 6.86 -25.85 2.15
C ASN A 292 8.28 -25.30 1.87
N ALA A 293 8.41 -24.26 1.06
CA ALA A 293 9.67 -23.57 0.78
C ALA A 293 10.06 -22.53 1.86
N ASN A 294 9.21 -22.30 2.88
CA ASN A 294 9.38 -21.30 3.94
C ASN A 294 9.82 -19.91 3.46
N PRO A 295 9.08 -19.27 2.53
CA PRO A 295 9.41 -17.93 2.07
C PRO A 295 9.09 -16.87 3.12
N ASP A 296 9.73 -15.72 3.00
CA ASP A 296 9.40 -14.55 3.83
C ASP A 296 8.03 -13.96 3.44
N ILE A 297 7.66 -14.07 2.16
CA ILE A 297 6.45 -13.50 1.58
C ILE A 297 5.83 -14.46 0.56
N VAL A 298 4.50 -14.57 0.57
CA VAL A 298 3.71 -15.15 -0.53
C VAL A 298 2.83 -14.04 -1.13
N ILE A 299 2.78 -13.95 -2.45
CA ILE A 299 2.06 -12.90 -3.19
C ILE A 299 1.03 -13.56 -4.10
N ALA A 300 -0.25 -13.24 -3.93
CA ALA A 300 -1.32 -13.66 -4.85
C ALA A 300 -1.55 -12.59 -5.93
N GLY A 301 -1.37 -12.96 -7.20
CA GLY A 301 -1.66 -12.12 -8.35
C GLY A 301 -2.87 -12.60 -9.13
N GLY A 302 -4.04 -12.05 -8.83
CA GLY A 302 -5.30 -12.46 -9.46
C GLY A 302 -6.47 -11.62 -8.97
N GLY A 303 -7.68 -12.17 -9.12
CA GLY A 303 -8.90 -11.63 -8.52
C GLY A 303 -9.22 -12.28 -7.19
N ASP A 304 -10.41 -12.00 -6.67
CA ASP A 304 -10.82 -12.40 -5.32
C ASP A 304 -10.71 -13.91 -5.07
N GLY A 305 -11.10 -14.76 -6.03
CA GLY A 305 -10.94 -16.22 -5.90
C GLY A 305 -9.47 -16.67 -5.77
N THR A 306 -8.55 -16.12 -6.58
CA THR A 306 -7.11 -16.42 -6.47
C THR A 306 -6.54 -15.94 -5.13
N VAL A 307 -7.00 -14.79 -4.64
CA VAL A 307 -6.61 -14.28 -3.32
C VAL A 307 -7.13 -15.17 -2.21
N ASN A 308 -8.38 -15.62 -2.27
CA ASN A 308 -8.99 -16.52 -1.30
C ASN A 308 -8.31 -17.91 -1.29
N GLU A 309 -8.04 -18.49 -2.46
CA GLU A 309 -7.33 -19.78 -2.58
C GLU A 309 -5.94 -19.77 -1.93
N VAL A 310 -5.20 -18.67 -2.10
CA VAL A 310 -3.89 -18.50 -1.47
C VAL A 310 -4.06 -18.24 0.02
N ALA A 311 -4.92 -17.30 0.41
CA ALA A 311 -5.16 -16.95 1.81
C ALA A 311 -5.60 -18.16 2.65
N THR A 312 -6.44 -19.03 2.10
CA THR A 312 -6.88 -20.30 2.74
C THR A 312 -5.70 -21.12 3.25
N VAL A 313 -4.61 -21.15 2.49
CA VAL A 313 -3.40 -21.89 2.86
C VAL A 313 -2.56 -21.11 3.86
N LEU A 314 -2.51 -19.78 3.75
CA LEU A 314 -1.67 -18.93 4.59
C LEU A 314 -2.26 -18.66 5.98
N VAL A 315 -3.58 -18.72 6.15
CA VAL A 315 -4.26 -18.48 7.43
C VAL A 315 -3.64 -19.31 8.56
N GLY A 316 -3.30 -18.64 9.66
CA GLY A 316 -2.64 -19.23 10.83
C GLY A 316 -1.12 -19.39 10.70
N ASN A 317 -0.52 -19.06 9.55
CA ASN A 317 0.93 -19.05 9.36
C ASN A 317 1.51 -17.64 9.56
N GLN A 318 2.81 -17.58 9.85
CA GLN A 318 3.53 -16.32 10.08
C GLN A 318 4.09 -15.68 8.79
N VAL A 319 3.69 -16.18 7.62
CA VAL A 319 4.17 -15.67 6.34
C VAL A 319 3.40 -14.41 5.96
N ARG A 320 4.12 -13.40 5.46
CA ARG A 320 3.49 -12.15 5.02
C ARG A 320 2.82 -12.36 3.68
N PHE A 321 1.60 -11.85 3.55
CA PHE A 321 0.75 -12.02 2.39
C PHE A 321 0.67 -10.73 1.57
N GLY A 322 1.18 -10.76 0.34
CA GLY A 322 1.02 -9.69 -0.63
C GLY A 322 -0.13 -9.96 -1.60
N ILE A 323 -0.83 -8.91 -2.01
CA ILE A 323 -1.92 -9.03 -3.00
C ILE A 323 -1.58 -8.14 -4.20
N LEU A 324 -1.64 -8.69 -5.40
CA LEU A 324 -1.60 -7.94 -6.66
C LEU A 324 -3.00 -8.00 -7.29
N PRO A 325 -3.77 -6.89 -7.25
CA PRO A 325 -5.16 -6.82 -7.75
C PRO A 325 -5.20 -6.90 -9.28
N LEU A 326 -5.22 -8.12 -9.80
CA LEU A 326 -5.25 -8.42 -11.24
C LEU A 326 -6.62 -8.95 -11.68
N GLY A 327 -7.63 -8.94 -10.81
CA GLY A 327 -8.99 -9.31 -11.11
C GLY A 327 -9.87 -8.16 -11.62
N THR A 328 -11.16 -8.46 -11.75
CA THR A 328 -12.20 -7.51 -12.17
C THR A 328 -12.75 -6.71 -10.98
N ALA A 329 -13.11 -7.40 -9.89
CA ALA A 329 -13.69 -6.79 -8.70
C ALA A 329 -12.61 -6.36 -7.69
N ASN A 330 -11.71 -7.26 -7.27
CA ASN A 330 -10.66 -6.98 -6.26
C ASN A 330 -11.25 -6.38 -4.98
N ALA A 331 -12.36 -6.94 -4.53
CA ALA A 331 -13.17 -6.43 -3.42
C ALA A 331 -12.35 -6.32 -2.13
N LEU A 332 -11.50 -7.30 -1.81
CA LEU A 332 -10.64 -7.21 -0.63
C LEU A 332 -9.69 -6.01 -0.69
N CYS A 333 -9.09 -5.73 -1.85
CA CYS A 333 -8.24 -4.55 -2.01
C CYS A 333 -9.02 -3.24 -1.87
N HIS A 334 -10.29 -3.21 -2.27
CA HIS A 334 -11.16 -2.05 -2.08
C HIS A 334 -11.58 -1.85 -0.63
N ALA A 335 -11.82 -2.94 0.11
CA ALA A 335 -12.09 -2.89 1.54
C ALA A 335 -10.86 -2.37 2.30
N LEU A 336 -9.67 -2.92 2.02
CA LEU A 336 -8.44 -2.60 2.75
C LEU A 336 -7.79 -1.27 2.35
N TRP A 337 -7.85 -0.88 1.08
CA TRP A 337 -7.07 0.26 0.54
C TRP A 337 -7.94 1.40 0.02
N GLY A 338 -9.27 1.26 0.13
CA GLY A 338 -10.24 2.26 -0.27
C GLY A 338 -10.20 2.61 -1.76
N ILE A 339 -10.50 3.88 -2.07
CA ILE A 339 -10.63 4.39 -3.44
C ILE A 339 -9.31 4.31 -4.25
N ARG A 340 -8.16 4.29 -3.57
CA ARG A 340 -6.82 4.27 -4.21
C ARG A 340 -6.59 3.00 -5.02
N ALA A 341 -7.18 1.88 -4.57
CA ALA A 341 -7.16 0.62 -5.30
C ALA A 341 -7.82 0.72 -6.69
N LYS A 342 -8.69 1.70 -6.96
CA LYS A 342 -9.30 1.90 -8.29
C LYS A 342 -8.40 2.65 -9.27
N LEU A 343 -7.57 3.57 -8.77
CA LEU A 343 -6.82 4.50 -9.63
C LEU A 343 -5.52 3.88 -10.15
N THR A 344 -4.74 3.26 -9.26
CA THR A 344 -3.41 2.71 -9.60
C THR A 344 -3.14 1.37 -8.87
N PRO A 345 -4.00 0.35 -9.08
CA PRO A 345 -4.02 -0.88 -8.26
C PRO A 345 -2.66 -1.60 -8.18
N VAL A 346 -2.02 -1.86 -9.33
CA VAL A 346 -0.82 -2.71 -9.41
C VAL A 346 0.41 -2.01 -8.85
N SER A 347 0.64 -0.74 -9.19
CA SER A 347 1.78 0.01 -8.68
C SER A 347 1.66 0.26 -7.18
N LEU A 348 0.45 0.58 -6.70
CA LEU A 348 0.17 0.75 -5.27
C LEU A 348 0.48 -0.53 -4.47
N ALA A 349 0.05 -1.68 -4.99
CA ALA A 349 0.33 -2.98 -4.40
C ALA A 349 1.83 -3.31 -4.41
N CYS A 350 2.54 -3.07 -5.52
CA CYS A 350 3.98 -3.30 -5.58
C CYS A 350 4.74 -2.44 -4.56
N ASP A 351 4.38 -1.15 -4.43
CA ASP A 351 4.98 -0.25 -3.44
C ASP A 351 4.76 -0.74 -2.01
N ALA A 352 3.55 -1.20 -1.69
CA ALA A 352 3.23 -1.78 -0.38
C ALA A 352 4.07 -3.03 -0.09
N ILE A 353 4.14 -3.96 -1.05
CA ILE A 353 4.93 -5.19 -0.93
C ILE A 353 6.42 -4.86 -0.72
N VAL A 354 6.96 -3.89 -1.47
CA VAL A 354 8.36 -3.48 -1.37
C VAL A 354 8.67 -2.82 -0.04
N ARG A 355 7.76 -2.02 0.52
CA ARG A 355 7.92 -1.43 1.87
C ARG A 355 7.95 -2.51 2.95
N GLY A 356 7.17 -3.58 2.78
CA GLY A 356 7.15 -4.70 3.72
C GLY A 356 6.39 -4.41 5.01
N GLU A 357 5.62 -3.31 5.08
CA GLU A 357 4.73 -3.02 6.21
C GLU A 357 3.55 -3.98 6.16
N ALA A 358 3.52 -4.92 7.11
CA ALA A 358 2.43 -5.87 7.28
C ALA A 358 1.63 -5.52 8.53
N HIS A 359 0.32 -5.72 8.47
CA HIS A 359 -0.54 -5.69 9.63
C HIS A 359 -1.31 -7.01 9.73
N HIS A 360 -1.63 -7.40 10.96
CA HIS A 360 -2.49 -8.56 11.20
C HIS A 360 -3.92 -8.19 10.80
N VAL A 361 -4.66 -9.18 10.31
CA VAL A 361 -6.04 -9.07 9.86
C VAL A 361 -6.79 -10.32 10.31
N ASP A 362 -7.98 -10.11 10.83
CA ASP A 362 -8.91 -11.16 11.22
C ASP A 362 -9.48 -11.86 9.99
N VAL A 363 -9.81 -13.14 10.14
CA VAL A 363 -10.42 -13.92 9.06
C VAL A 363 -11.64 -14.64 9.59
N ALA A 364 -12.78 -14.47 8.91
CA ALA A 364 -13.95 -15.28 9.20
C ALA A 364 -13.76 -16.70 8.67
N THR A 365 -14.31 -17.66 9.38
CA THR A 365 -14.46 -19.04 8.95
C THR A 365 -15.91 -19.40 8.92
N CYS A 366 -16.33 -20.16 7.91
CA CYS A 366 -17.66 -20.72 7.76
C CYS A 366 -17.49 -22.22 7.46
N ASN A 367 -17.81 -23.06 8.44
CA ASN A 367 -17.48 -24.49 8.42
C ASN A 367 -15.96 -24.68 8.16
N ASP A 368 -15.61 -25.42 7.11
CA ASP A 368 -14.21 -25.68 6.74
C ASP A 368 -13.60 -24.63 5.79
N ARG A 369 -14.34 -23.56 5.48
CA ARG A 369 -13.97 -22.53 4.50
C ARG A 369 -13.64 -21.22 5.19
N ILE A 370 -12.76 -20.42 4.59
CA ILE A 370 -12.52 -19.05 5.03
C ILE A 370 -13.42 -18.08 4.26
N ALA A 371 -13.77 -16.97 4.90
CA ALA A 371 -14.41 -15.81 4.28
C ALA A 371 -13.54 -14.59 4.61
N LEU A 372 -12.98 -13.96 3.58
CA LEU A 372 -12.16 -12.75 3.76
C LEU A 372 -13.03 -11.50 3.87
N LEU A 373 -14.17 -11.50 3.18
CA LEU A 373 -15.10 -10.39 3.15
C LEU A 373 -16.38 -10.72 3.92
N ILE A 374 -17.24 -11.57 3.35
CA ILE A 374 -18.60 -11.77 3.83
C ILE A 374 -19.07 -13.22 3.71
N VAL A 375 -19.99 -13.59 4.60
CA VAL A 375 -20.90 -14.72 4.46
C VAL A 375 -22.32 -14.18 4.40
N ALA A 376 -23.14 -14.65 3.46
CA ALA A 376 -24.47 -14.11 3.23
C ALA A 376 -25.51 -15.22 3.01
N VAL A 377 -26.69 -15.08 3.64
CA VAL A 377 -27.84 -15.98 3.50
C VAL A 377 -29.06 -15.16 3.09
N GLY A 378 -29.81 -15.61 2.09
CA GLY A 378 -31.00 -14.91 1.57
C GLY A 378 -30.81 -14.35 0.17
N PHE A 379 -31.33 -13.15 -0.09
CA PHE A 379 -31.46 -12.65 -1.47
C PHE A 379 -30.14 -12.42 -2.23
N GLU A 380 -28.97 -12.40 -1.58
CA GLU A 380 -27.68 -12.38 -2.26
C GLU A 380 -27.43 -13.63 -3.11
N GLN A 381 -27.99 -14.77 -2.71
CA GLN A 381 -28.07 -15.96 -3.54
C GLN A 381 -28.83 -15.67 -4.85
N GLN A 382 -30.00 -15.04 -4.73
CA GLN A 382 -30.85 -14.71 -5.87
C GLN A 382 -30.17 -13.68 -6.79
N MET A 383 -29.38 -12.75 -6.25
CA MET A 383 -28.62 -11.79 -7.06
C MET A 383 -27.58 -12.45 -7.97
N ILE A 384 -26.81 -13.42 -7.45
CA ILE A 384 -25.79 -14.12 -8.24
C ILE A 384 -26.44 -14.99 -9.33
N GLU A 385 -27.55 -15.66 -9.01
CA GLU A 385 -28.35 -16.44 -9.98
C GLU A 385 -28.98 -15.55 -11.07
N PHE A 386 -29.47 -14.35 -10.71
CA PHE A 386 -30.01 -13.37 -11.67
C PHE A 386 -28.90 -12.78 -12.56
N ALA A 387 -27.74 -12.45 -11.99
CA ALA A 387 -26.60 -11.92 -12.76
C ALA A 387 -26.13 -12.91 -13.85
N ASN A 388 -26.13 -14.22 -13.56
CA ASN A 388 -25.80 -15.26 -14.53
C ASN A 388 -26.85 -15.40 -15.66
N ARG A 389 -28.13 -15.10 -15.40
CA ARG A 389 -29.19 -15.10 -16.43
C ARG A 389 -29.14 -13.88 -17.35
N ASP A 390 -28.85 -12.70 -16.80
CA ASP A 390 -28.84 -11.42 -17.52
C ASP A 390 -27.47 -11.05 -18.15
N ALA A 391 -26.39 -11.77 -17.82
CA ALA A 391 -25.08 -11.66 -18.48
C ALA A 391 -25.09 -11.92 -20.01
N LYS A 392 -26.26 -12.25 -20.58
CA LYS A 392 -26.51 -12.21 -22.03
C LYS A 392 -26.77 -10.82 -22.60
N ASN A 393 -26.84 -9.75 -21.79
CA ASN A 393 -27.10 -8.37 -22.22
C ASN A 393 -26.05 -7.35 -21.73
N GLU A 394 -25.66 -6.41 -22.60
CA GLU A 394 -24.55 -5.44 -22.46
C GLU A 394 -24.79 -4.26 -21.46
N GLN A 395 -25.33 -4.50 -20.26
CA GLN A 395 -25.62 -3.42 -19.29
C GLN A 395 -25.11 -3.71 -17.86
N GLY A 396 -23.82 -4.01 -17.72
CA GLY A 396 -23.20 -4.55 -16.49
C GLY A 396 -23.56 -3.86 -15.16
N GLN A 397 -23.33 -2.55 -14.99
CA GLN A 397 -23.52 -1.91 -13.66
C GLN A 397 -25.00 -1.65 -13.31
N VAL A 398 -25.86 -1.40 -14.31
CA VAL A 398 -27.31 -1.20 -14.10
C VAL A 398 -28.01 -2.55 -13.85
N ALA A 399 -27.47 -3.65 -14.39
CA ALA A 399 -27.97 -4.99 -14.16
C ALA A 399 -27.78 -5.45 -12.71
N TYR A 400 -26.65 -5.12 -12.06
CA TYR A 400 -26.42 -5.45 -10.65
C TYR A 400 -27.44 -4.75 -9.72
N LEU A 401 -27.67 -3.44 -9.92
CA LEU A 401 -28.69 -2.70 -9.15
C LEU A 401 -30.12 -3.20 -9.42
N LYS A 402 -30.46 -3.57 -10.66
CA LYS A 402 -31.75 -4.18 -10.99
C LYS A 402 -31.91 -5.58 -10.40
N GLY A 403 -30.85 -6.39 -10.43
CA GLY A 403 -30.79 -7.70 -9.81
C GLY A 403 -30.97 -7.61 -8.30
N PHE A 404 -30.30 -6.65 -7.64
CA PHE A 404 -30.48 -6.33 -6.23
C PHE A 404 -31.93 -5.92 -5.91
N VAL A 405 -32.51 -4.95 -6.64
CA VAL A 405 -33.89 -4.51 -6.41
C VAL A 405 -34.91 -5.64 -6.64
N ASN A 406 -34.72 -6.47 -7.67
CA ASN A 406 -35.60 -7.61 -7.93
C ASN A 406 -35.46 -8.72 -6.88
N ALA A 407 -34.24 -9.06 -6.48
CA ALA A 407 -33.98 -10.06 -5.45
C ALA A 407 -34.55 -9.64 -4.08
N VAL A 408 -34.45 -8.35 -3.75
CA VAL A 408 -35.04 -7.81 -2.51
C VAL A 408 -36.57 -7.78 -2.57
N THR A 409 -37.17 -7.46 -3.73
CA THR A 409 -38.65 -7.38 -3.87
C THR A 409 -39.32 -8.74 -4.06
N GLN A 410 -38.59 -9.78 -4.47
CA GLN A 410 -39.09 -11.14 -4.67
C GLN A 410 -38.59 -12.14 -3.61
N GLY A 411 -37.73 -11.70 -2.69
CA GLY A 411 -37.15 -12.54 -1.64
C GLY A 411 -38.22 -13.15 -0.75
N THR A 412 -38.23 -14.48 -0.66
CA THR A 412 -39.07 -15.21 0.29
C THR A 412 -38.52 -15.04 1.70
N PRO A 413 -39.36 -14.71 2.70
CA PRO A 413 -39.01 -14.77 4.11
C PRO A 413 -38.30 -16.08 4.47
N LEU A 414 -37.18 -16.00 5.16
CA LEU A 414 -36.46 -17.13 5.73
C LEU A 414 -36.71 -17.18 7.23
N THR A 415 -36.98 -18.37 7.76
CA THR A 415 -37.07 -18.62 9.20
C THR A 415 -35.77 -19.30 9.65
N LEU A 416 -34.83 -18.52 10.15
CA LEU A 416 -33.51 -19.00 10.55
C LEU A 416 -33.49 -19.29 12.05
N THR A 417 -32.98 -20.46 12.43
CA THR A 417 -32.57 -20.70 13.83
C THR A 417 -31.14 -20.24 13.98
N VAL A 418 -30.91 -19.22 14.81
CA VAL A 418 -29.62 -18.56 14.97
C VAL A 418 -29.19 -18.57 16.42
N ARG A 419 -27.93 -18.90 16.65
CA ARG A 419 -27.27 -18.76 17.95
C ARG A 419 -26.12 -17.80 17.82
N PHE A 420 -26.11 -16.72 18.60
CA PHE A 420 -25.02 -15.75 18.64
C PHE A 420 -24.13 -16.06 19.84
N ASP A 421 -22.83 -16.25 19.61
CA ASP A 421 -21.85 -16.60 20.64
C ASP A 421 -22.35 -17.76 21.54
N ASP A 422 -22.29 -17.58 22.86
CA ASP A 422 -22.76 -18.53 23.88
C ASP A 422 -24.21 -18.27 24.35
N GLU A 423 -24.99 -17.49 23.59
CA GLU A 423 -26.40 -17.22 23.92
C GLU A 423 -27.32 -18.41 23.58
N ASP A 424 -28.57 -18.33 24.07
CA ASP A 424 -29.61 -19.29 23.69
C ASP A 424 -29.99 -19.14 22.21
N GLU A 425 -30.45 -20.25 21.60
CA GLU A 425 -30.96 -20.24 20.22
C GLU A 425 -32.19 -19.35 20.08
N GLN A 426 -32.23 -18.59 18.99
CA GLN A 426 -33.31 -17.68 18.64
C GLN A 426 -33.84 -18.01 17.25
N VAL A 427 -35.15 -17.90 17.07
CA VAL A 427 -35.77 -18.01 15.75
C VAL A 427 -35.93 -16.60 15.19
N LEU A 428 -35.28 -16.33 14.05
CA LEU A 428 -35.31 -15.05 13.36
C LEU A 428 -36.03 -15.19 12.03
N GLU A 429 -37.02 -14.33 11.80
CA GLU A 429 -37.59 -14.15 10.47
C GLU A 429 -36.89 -13.02 9.74
N THR A 430 -36.27 -13.34 8.60
CA THR A 430 -35.46 -12.38 7.85
C THR A 430 -35.52 -12.63 6.34
N SER A 431 -35.39 -11.58 5.54
CA SER A 431 -35.22 -11.71 4.08
C SER A 431 -33.75 -11.85 3.64
N SER A 432 -32.81 -11.40 4.48
CA SER A 432 -31.37 -11.54 4.27
C SER A 432 -30.60 -11.27 5.55
N MET A 433 -29.54 -12.05 5.73
CA MET A 433 -28.55 -11.91 6.79
C MET A 433 -27.16 -11.92 6.18
N VAL A 434 -26.36 -10.90 6.49
CA VAL A 434 -24.97 -10.74 6.08
C VAL A 434 -24.08 -10.74 7.32
N ILE A 435 -23.02 -11.51 7.26
CA ILE A 435 -21.98 -11.61 8.27
C ILE A 435 -20.70 -11.10 7.62
N ALA A 436 -20.18 -9.97 8.09
CA ALA A 436 -19.03 -9.31 7.49
C ALA A 436 -17.80 -9.37 8.40
N ASN A 437 -16.67 -9.76 7.83
CA ASN A 437 -15.33 -9.59 8.38
C ASN A 437 -14.68 -8.34 7.75
N ALA A 438 -14.86 -8.15 6.45
CA ALA A 438 -14.43 -6.97 5.72
C ALA A 438 -15.42 -6.68 4.60
N ALA A 439 -15.62 -5.41 4.25
CA ALA A 439 -16.53 -5.07 3.17
C ALA A 439 -16.12 -3.78 2.46
N PRO A 440 -16.07 -3.76 1.13
CA PRO A 440 -16.04 -2.51 0.39
C PRO A 440 -17.27 -1.68 0.76
N PHE A 441 -17.14 -0.35 0.77
CA PHE A 441 -18.27 0.57 1.00
C PHE A 441 -19.46 0.34 0.06
N SER A 442 -19.23 -0.28 -1.12
CA SER A 442 -20.28 -0.63 -2.06
C SER A 442 -21.14 -1.83 -1.64
N THR A 443 -20.70 -2.63 -0.66
CA THR A 443 -21.44 -3.77 -0.11
C THR A 443 -22.30 -3.27 1.06
N VAL A 444 -23.41 -2.65 0.70
CA VAL A 444 -24.21 -1.82 1.60
C VAL A 444 -24.73 -2.58 2.84
N LEU A 445 -25.20 -3.82 2.68
CA LEU A 445 -25.66 -4.64 3.81
C LEU A 445 -24.57 -5.01 4.81
N ALA A 446 -23.33 -5.09 4.35
CA ALA A 446 -22.19 -5.41 5.19
C ALA A 446 -21.68 -4.21 6.01
N GLN A 447 -22.25 -3.01 5.81
CA GLN A 447 -21.89 -1.79 6.54
C GLN A 447 -22.71 -1.57 7.81
N GLY A 448 -23.64 -2.48 8.15
CA GLY A 448 -24.38 -2.52 9.42
C GLY A 448 -24.59 -1.16 10.12
N SER A 449 -23.80 -0.93 11.17
CA SER A 449 -23.78 0.35 11.91
C SER A 449 -22.48 1.17 11.74
N GLY A 450 -21.70 0.84 10.72
CA GLY A 450 -20.37 1.34 10.41
C GLY A 450 -19.62 0.33 9.55
N ALA A 451 -18.49 0.73 8.96
CA ALA A 451 -17.64 -0.22 8.24
C ALA A 451 -17.12 -1.31 9.19
N PRO A 452 -17.07 -2.59 8.76
CA PRO A 452 -16.47 -3.66 9.57
C PRO A 452 -15.00 -3.36 9.90
N ASP A 453 -14.63 -3.53 11.16
CA ASP A 453 -13.23 -3.47 11.61
C ASP A 453 -12.61 -4.85 11.45
N ILE A 454 -11.53 -4.91 10.69
CA ILE A 454 -10.85 -6.15 10.34
C ILE A 454 -9.87 -6.63 11.43
N ASN A 455 -9.78 -5.92 12.57
CA ASN A 455 -8.82 -6.16 13.64
C ASN A 455 -9.45 -6.15 15.05
N ASP A 456 -10.78 -6.08 15.17
CA ASP A 456 -11.46 -5.99 16.48
C ASP A 456 -11.79 -7.37 17.10
N GLY A 457 -11.47 -8.45 16.39
CA GLY A 457 -11.75 -9.82 16.79
C GLY A 457 -13.23 -10.17 16.73
N LYS A 458 -14.04 -9.50 15.90
CA LYS A 458 -15.48 -9.73 15.77
C LYS A 458 -15.95 -9.77 14.31
N LEU A 459 -17.20 -10.19 14.14
CA LEU A 459 -17.94 -10.19 12.88
C LEU A 459 -19.15 -9.28 13.01
N ASP A 460 -19.41 -8.49 11.98
CA ASP A 460 -20.60 -7.65 11.88
C ASP A 460 -21.75 -8.42 11.23
N VAL A 461 -22.74 -8.79 12.04
CA VAL A 461 -23.97 -9.46 11.58
C VAL A 461 -25.07 -8.42 11.38
N THR A 462 -25.51 -8.27 10.14
CA THR A 462 -26.61 -7.38 9.75
C THR A 462 -27.72 -8.19 9.11
N TRP A 463 -28.96 -8.00 9.56
CA TRP A 463 -30.11 -8.67 8.95
C TRP A 463 -31.30 -7.74 8.81
N ILE A 464 -32.13 -8.06 7.82
CA ILE A 464 -33.37 -7.32 7.54
C ILE A 464 -34.55 -8.13 8.11
N PRO A 465 -35.23 -7.66 9.17
CA PRO A 465 -36.45 -8.30 9.65
C PRO A 465 -37.51 -8.34 8.57
N THR A 466 -38.34 -9.39 8.58
CA THR A 466 -39.54 -9.44 7.74
C THR A 466 -40.51 -8.31 8.13
N SER A 467 -41.03 -7.61 7.12
CA SER A 467 -42.11 -6.64 7.30
C SER A 467 -43.18 -6.85 6.22
N ASP A 468 -44.45 -6.71 6.59
CA ASP A 468 -45.58 -6.94 5.68
C ASP A 468 -45.78 -5.81 4.65
N ASN A 469 -45.02 -4.71 4.74
CA ASN A 469 -45.24 -3.51 3.96
C ASN A 469 -44.07 -3.26 2.98
N LEU A 470 -44.36 -3.20 1.68
CA LEU A 470 -43.36 -2.96 0.64
C LEU A 470 -42.61 -1.62 0.82
N SER A 471 -43.27 -0.64 1.43
CA SER A 471 -42.70 0.69 1.68
C SER A 471 -41.62 0.68 2.78
N THR A 472 -41.76 -0.16 3.82
CA THR A 472 -40.73 -0.32 4.87
C THR A 472 -39.52 -1.08 4.34
N HIS A 473 -39.70 -2.05 3.44
CA HIS A 473 -38.59 -2.71 2.74
C HIS A 473 -37.79 -1.74 1.88
N VAL A 474 -38.44 -0.91 1.06
CA VAL A 474 -37.75 0.10 0.23
C VAL A 474 -37.02 1.13 1.10
N LEU A 475 -37.62 1.55 2.21
CA LEU A 475 -36.99 2.47 3.15
C LEU A 475 -35.75 1.86 3.82
N SER A 476 -35.79 0.57 4.18
CA SER A 476 -34.64 -0.14 4.77
C SER A 476 -33.42 -0.14 3.84
N ILE A 477 -33.66 -0.29 2.54
CA ILE A 477 -32.61 -0.23 1.51
C ILE A 477 -32.05 1.19 1.38
N THR A 478 -32.91 2.21 1.39
CA THR A 478 -32.42 3.60 1.33
C THR A 478 -31.63 3.99 2.58
N GLU A 479 -32.03 3.49 3.75
CA GLU A 479 -31.31 3.64 5.01
C GLU A 479 -29.94 2.98 4.93
N LEU A 480 -29.87 1.73 4.47
CA LEU A 480 -28.64 1.00 4.23
C LEU A 480 -27.69 1.77 3.29
N VAL A 481 -28.19 2.21 2.13
CA VAL A 481 -27.39 2.95 1.13
C VAL A 481 -26.88 4.26 1.73
N LEU A 482 -27.71 4.94 2.53
CA LEU A 482 -27.32 6.18 3.16
C LEU A 482 -26.30 5.93 4.29
N ALA A 483 -26.48 4.90 5.12
CA ALA A 483 -25.55 4.51 6.19
C ALA A 483 -24.17 4.14 5.64
N GLY A 484 -24.10 3.40 4.53
CA GLY A 484 -22.82 3.10 3.84
C GLY A 484 -22.14 4.34 3.25
N LEU A 485 -22.88 5.42 2.97
CA LEU A 485 -22.36 6.69 2.44
C LEU A 485 -22.02 7.71 3.54
N THR A 486 -22.74 7.72 4.65
CA THR A 486 -22.63 8.73 5.71
C THR A 486 -21.99 8.20 6.99
N SER A 487 -21.83 6.88 7.15
CA SER A 487 -21.40 6.22 8.40
C SER A 487 -22.26 6.60 9.62
N GLU A 488 -23.47 7.11 9.41
CA GLU A 488 -24.40 7.49 10.48
C GLU A 488 -25.50 6.42 10.64
N LYS A 489 -25.81 6.08 11.89
CA LYS A 489 -26.97 5.24 12.24
C LYS A 489 -28.26 5.95 11.85
N LEU A 490 -28.94 5.48 10.82
CA LEU A 490 -30.24 6.00 10.37
C LEU A 490 -31.44 5.12 10.77
N GLY A 491 -31.36 4.47 11.93
CA GLY A 491 -32.51 3.99 12.73
C GLY A 491 -33.64 3.19 12.05
N GLY A 492 -33.65 1.87 12.29
CA GLY A 492 -34.84 1.12 12.73
C GLY A 492 -35.29 -0.05 11.84
N LEU A 493 -34.89 -0.09 10.58
CA LEU A 493 -35.38 -1.10 9.63
C LEU A 493 -34.40 -2.25 9.37
N THR A 494 -33.16 -2.13 9.84
CA THR A 494 -32.17 -3.21 9.88
C THR A 494 -31.72 -3.46 11.31
N GLN A 495 -31.36 -4.71 11.59
CA GLN A 495 -30.79 -5.10 12.87
C GLN A 495 -29.31 -5.38 12.66
N HIS A 496 -28.50 -5.02 13.66
CA HIS A 496 -27.05 -5.16 13.61
C HIS A 496 -26.53 -5.66 14.96
N ARG A 497 -25.54 -6.55 14.91
CA ARG A 497 -24.85 -7.07 16.07
C ARG A 497 -23.41 -7.43 15.73
N GLN A 498 -22.49 -7.18 16.66
CA GLN A 498 -21.14 -7.74 16.58
C GLN A 498 -21.07 -9.02 17.42
N VAL A 499 -20.46 -10.07 16.87
CA VAL A 499 -20.29 -11.37 17.52
C VAL A 499 -18.92 -11.96 17.23
N THR A 500 -18.45 -12.89 18.06
CA THR A 500 -17.23 -13.67 17.78
C THR A 500 -17.53 -14.96 17.01
N SER A 501 -18.73 -15.49 17.21
CA SER A 501 -19.22 -16.66 16.48
C SER A 501 -20.74 -16.66 16.37
N LEU A 502 -21.24 -17.40 15.39
CA LEU A 502 -22.66 -17.69 15.25
C LEU A 502 -22.90 -19.03 14.59
N THR A 503 -24.02 -19.66 14.94
CA THR A 503 -24.53 -20.86 14.26
C THR A 503 -25.85 -20.52 13.59
N ILE A 504 -26.01 -20.88 12.32
CA ILE A 504 -27.25 -20.69 11.56
C ILE A 504 -27.74 -22.05 11.07
N HIS A 505 -29.02 -22.31 11.26
CA HIS A 505 -29.69 -23.53 10.80
C HIS A 505 -31.04 -23.19 10.15
N HIS A 506 -31.37 -23.91 9.08
CA HIS A 506 -32.69 -23.87 8.45
C HIS A 506 -33.16 -25.31 8.19
N PRO A 507 -34.43 -25.67 8.50
CA PRO A 507 -34.90 -27.06 8.40
C PRO A 507 -34.76 -27.71 7.02
N GLU A 508 -34.79 -26.91 5.95
CA GLU A 508 -34.65 -27.38 4.55
C GLU A 508 -33.22 -27.25 4.00
N GLY A 509 -32.25 -26.93 4.88
CA GLY A 509 -30.88 -26.59 4.51
C GLY A 509 -30.71 -25.11 4.12
N LEU A 510 -29.45 -24.69 3.98
CA LEU A 510 -29.07 -23.31 3.71
C LEU A 510 -28.28 -23.22 2.40
N ASN A 511 -28.76 -22.37 1.50
CA ASN A 511 -27.95 -21.84 0.40
C ASN A 511 -27.36 -20.51 0.85
N TYR A 512 -26.07 -20.34 0.63
CA TYR A 512 -25.36 -19.18 1.13
C TYR A 512 -24.20 -18.80 0.22
N VAL A 513 -23.69 -17.60 0.43
CA VAL A 513 -22.60 -17.03 -0.34
C VAL A 513 -21.42 -16.82 0.59
N ILE A 514 -20.21 -17.21 0.17
CA ILE A 514 -18.95 -16.76 0.76
C ILE A 514 -18.19 -15.97 -0.30
N ASP A 515 -17.85 -14.71 -0.01
CA ASP A 515 -17.03 -13.85 -0.89
C ASP A 515 -17.48 -13.80 -2.38
N GLY A 516 -18.77 -14.06 -2.65
CA GLY A 516 -19.36 -14.08 -3.99
C GLY A 516 -19.49 -15.48 -4.64
N GLU A 517 -19.11 -16.55 -3.95
CA GLU A 517 -19.28 -17.93 -4.39
C GLU A 517 -20.41 -18.64 -3.64
N LEU A 518 -21.18 -19.47 -4.35
CA LEU A 518 -22.37 -20.15 -3.83
C LEU A 518 -22.03 -21.51 -3.20
N PHE A 519 -22.59 -21.76 -2.03
CA PHE A 519 -22.44 -23.00 -1.27
C PHE A 519 -23.78 -23.45 -0.70
N GLN A 520 -23.83 -24.72 -0.29
CA GLN A 520 -24.98 -25.32 0.36
C GLN A 520 -24.52 -26.21 1.51
N ASP A 521 -25.10 -26.03 2.69
CA ASP A 521 -24.86 -26.83 3.90
C ASP A 521 -26.13 -26.84 4.76
N ASP A 522 -26.30 -27.83 5.65
CA ASP A 522 -27.46 -27.90 6.54
C ASP A 522 -27.35 -26.91 7.72
N VAL A 523 -26.12 -26.69 8.18
CA VAL A 523 -25.77 -25.82 9.30
C VAL A 523 -24.54 -25.01 8.92
N LEU A 524 -24.56 -23.72 9.26
CA LEU A 524 -23.41 -22.84 9.13
C LEU A 524 -22.84 -22.57 10.51
N GLN A 525 -21.59 -22.94 10.72
CA GLN A 525 -20.81 -22.55 11.89
C GLN A 525 -19.83 -21.47 11.46
N ILE A 526 -20.11 -20.24 11.88
CA ILE A 526 -19.34 -19.07 11.48
C ILE A 526 -18.59 -18.54 12.70
N ALA A 527 -17.29 -18.28 12.59
CA ALA A 527 -16.48 -17.75 13.67
C ALA A 527 -15.33 -16.90 13.13
N VAL A 528 -14.94 -15.87 13.89
CA VAL A 528 -13.75 -15.08 13.62
C VAL A 528 -12.50 -15.79 14.11
N ARG A 529 -11.42 -15.68 13.35
CA ARG A 529 -10.06 -16.03 13.77
C ARG A 529 -9.26 -14.74 13.89
N PRO A 530 -9.03 -14.25 15.12
CA PRO A 530 -8.27 -13.02 15.32
C PRO A 530 -6.83 -13.14 14.85
N ASP A 531 -6.27 -12.06 14.30
CA ASP A 531 -4.87 -11.93 13.88
C ASP A 531 -4.39 -13.04 12.91
N ALA A 532 -5.30 -13.64 12.16
CA ALA A 532 -5.07 -14.90 11.45
C ALA A 532 -4.24 -14.77 10.17
N LEU A 533 -4.09 -13.57 9.61
CA LEU A 533 -3.34 -13.32 8.39
C LEU A 533 -2.50 -12.04 8.51
N GLN A 534 -1.26 -12.04 8.01
CA GLN A 534 -0.41 -10.84 7.97
C GLN A 534 -0.42 -10.25 6.55
N ILE A 535 -1.17 -9.18 6.32
CA ILE A 535 -1.33 -8.59 4.98
C ILE A 535 -0.39 -7.39 4.78
N LEU A 536 0.30 -7.37 3.64
CA LEU A 536 1.06 -6.23 3.14
C LEU A 536 0.11 -5.25 2.44
N SER A 537 -0.04 -4.05 3.00
CA SER A 537 -0.94 -3.04 2.45
C SER A 537 -0.29 -1.66 2.34
N PRO A 538 -0.88 -0.75 1.54
CA PRO A 538 -0.55 0.66 1.61
C PRO A 538 -0.91 1.23 2.99
N LYS A 539 -0.10 2.19 3.45
CA LYS A 539 -0.37 2.94 4.68
C LYS A 539 -1.67 3.78 4.54
N PRO A 540 -2.58 3.76 5.53
CA PRO A 540 -3.72 4.68 5.59
C PRO A 540 -3.23 6.14 5.67
N GLU A 541 -3.89 7.10 5.01
CA GLU A 541 -3.55 8.51 5.22
C GLU A 541 -4.18 9.05 6.52
N PRO A 542 -3.58 10.05 7.20
CA PRO A 542 -4.21 10.74 8.31
C PRO A 542 -5.50 11.43 7.83
N GLY A 543 -6.65 10.91 8.24
CA GLY A 543 -7.98 11.27 7.73
C GLY A 543 -8.79 10.07 7.22
N ASP A 544 -8.13 8.96 6.90
CA ASP A 544 -8.75 7.64 6.70
C ASP A 544 -8.92 6.89 8.04
N GLU A 545 -8.62 7.52 9.19
CA GLU A 545 -8.76 6.95 10.55
C GLU A 545 -10.24 6.72 10.97
N LEU A 546 -11.20 6.93 10.07
CA LEU A 546 -12.57 6.42 10.18
C LEU A 546 -12.71 4.98 9.62
N HIS A 547 -11.61 4.36 9.19
CA HIS A 547 -11.61 3.10 8.43
C HIS A 547 -10.56 2.08 8.91
N LEU A 548 -10.07 2.23 10.14
CA LEU A 548 -9.47 1.13 10.91
C LEU A 548 -10.25 0.99 12.20
#